data_AF-A0A1W9URS3-F1
#
_entry.id   AF-A0A1W9URS3-F1
#
_cell.length_a   1.000
_cell.length_b   1.000
_cell.length_c   1.000
_cell.angle_alpha   90.00
_cell.angle_beta   90.00
_cell.angle_gamma   90.00
#
_symmetry.space_group_name_H-M   'P 1'
#
loop_
_entity.id
_entity.type
_entity.pdbx_description
1 polymer ?
#
loop_
_entity_poly.entity_id
_entity_poly.type
_entity_poly.pdbx_seq_one_letter_code
_entity_poly.pdbx_strand_id
1 'polypeptide(L)'
;MSWDIVYTKQAQKDARKLASSGLKPKAIKLLEILATNPYQNPPPYEKLVGDLSGAYSRRINIQHRLVYQIYNDERIVKVIRL
;
A
#
# COMPACT_ATOMS: atom_id res chain seq x y z
N MET A 1 -17.29 -0.20 6.28
CA MET A 1 -17.27 -0.03 4.81
C MET A 1 -15.87 -0.40 4.37
N SER A 2 -15.73 -1.34 3.44
CA SER A 2 -14.44 -1.93 3.08
C SER A 2 -14.03 -1.49 1.67
N TRP A 3 -12.75 -1.24 1.48
CA TRP A 3 -12.09 -0.97 0.21
C TRP A 3 -11.49 -2.25 -0.34
N ASP A 4 -11.63 -2.47 -1.64
CA ASP A 4 -11.05 -3.64 -2.30
C ASP A 4 -9.58 -3.39 -2.62
N ILE A 5 -8.73 -4.36 -2.29
CA ILE A 5 -7.30 -4.25 -2.56
C ILE A 5 -6.94 -5.10 -3.77
N VAL A 6 -6.43 -4.43 -4.80
CA VAL A 6 -5.92 -5.08 -6.01
C VAL A 6 -4.41 -4.90 -6.11
N TYR A 7 -3.73 -5.90 -6.67
CA TYR A 7 -2.26 -5.93 -6.73
C TYR A 7 -1.78 -5.96 -8.16
N THR A 8 -0.79 -5.13 -8.47
CA THR A 8 -0.04 -5.27 -9.71
C THR A 8 0.83 -6.53 -9.69
N LYS A 9 1.20 -7.04 -10.87
CA LYS A 9 2.16 -8.15 -10.98
C LYS A 9 3.48 -7.87 -10.28
N GLN A 10 3.91 -6.60 -10.27
CA GLN A 10 5.14 -6.18 -9.59
C GLN A 10 4.96 -6.24 -8.07
N ALA A 11 3.88 -5.69 -7.54
CA ALA A 11 3.57 -5.78 -6.11
C ALA A 11 3.49 -7.24 -5.61
N GLN A 12 2.95 -8.16 -6.42
CA GLN A 12 2.94 -9.59 -6.07
C GLN A 12 4.35 -10.20 -5.96
N LYS A 13 5.29 -9.79 -6.84
CA LYS A 13 6.69 -10.23 -6.74
C LYS A 13 7.38 -9.63 -5.52
N ASP A 14 7.15 -8.35 -5.27
CA ASP A 14 7.69 -7.63 -4.12
C ASP A 14 7.18 -8.24 -2.80
N ALA A 15 5.89 -8.59 -2.73
CA ALA A 15 5.28 -9.27 -1.58
C ALA A 15 5.98 -10.59 -1.22
N ARG A 16 6.41 -11.37 -2.21
CA ARG A 16 7.15 -12.63 -1.97
C ARG A 16 8.51 -12.36 -1.31
N LYS A 17 9.24 -11.35 -1.79
CA LYS A 17 10.54 -10.93 -1.22
C LYS A 17 10.39 -10.29 0.16
N LEU A 18 9.33 -9.51 0.35
CA LEU A 18 9.02 -8.88 1.62
C LEU A 18 8.65 -9.94 2.68
N ALA A 19 7.96 -11.01 2.26
CA ALA A 19 7.64 -12.13 3.13
C ALA A 19 8.88 -12.91 3.57
N SER A 20 9.85 -13.17 2.67
CA SER A 20 11.12 -13.81 3.06
C SER A 20 11.98 -12.94 3.99
N SER A 21 11.73 -11.63 4.05
CA SER A 21 12.45 -10.68 4.90
C SER A 21 11.82 -10.47 6.29
N GLY A 22 10.80 -11.26 6.64
CA GLY A 22 10.12 -11.16 7.95
C GLY A 22 9.20 -9.95 8.12
N LEU A 23 9.01 -9.14 7.07
CA LEU A 23 8.20 -7.91 7.11
C LEU A 23 6.71 -8.15 6.83
N LYS A 24 6.33 -9.39 6.49
CA LYS A 24 4.95 -9.79 6.18
C LYS A 24 3.92 -9.31 7.22
N PRO A 25 4.13 -9.46 8.55
CA PRO A 25 3.14 -9.03 9.53
C PRO A 25 2.88 -7.52 9.51
N LYS A 26 3.92 -6.71 9.26
CA LYS A 26 3.78 -5.24 9.18
C LYS A 26 3.06 -4.82 7.90
N ALA A 27 3.36 -5.48 6.78
CA ALA A 27 2.68 -5.23 5.51
C ALA A 27 1.20 -5.61 5.58
N ILE A 28 0.85 -6.75 6.18
CA ILE A 28 -0.55 -7.18 6.35
C ILE A 28 -1.34 -6.16 7.17
N LYS A 29 -0.81 -5.69 8.30
CA LYS A 29 -1.47 -4.63 9.09
C LYS A 29 -1.73 -3.36 8.30
N LEU A 30 -0.78 -2.95 7.45
CA LEU A 30 -0.99 -1.80 6.58
C LEU A 30 -2.07 -2.06 5.53
N LEU A 31 -2.12 -3.27 4.95
CA LEU A 31 -3.18 -3.64 4.00
C LEU A 31 -4.55 -3.67 4.68
N GLU A 32 -4.67 -4.18 5.91
CA GLU A 32 -5.92 -4.14 6.68
C GLU A 32 -6.39 -2.70 6.94
N ILE A 33 -5.46 -1.79 7.25
CA ILE A 33 -5.76 -0.37 7.37
C ILE A 33 -6.25 0.19 6.03
N LEU A 34 -5.59 -0.13 4.92
CA LEU A 34 -6.02 0.34 3.59
C LEU A 34 -7.40 -0.20 3.19
N ALA A 35 -7.70 -1.46 3.54
CA ALA A 35 -9.01 -2.07 3.33
C ALA A 35 -10.11 -1.40 4.17
N THR A 36 -9.76 -0.81 5.31
CA THR A 36 -10.74 -0.11 6.16
C THR A 36 -10.88 1.35 5.76
N ASN A 37 -9.75 2.06 5.69
CA ASN A 37 -9.66 3.46 5.31
C ASN A 37 -8.27 3.79 4.75
N PRO A 38 -8.13 3.98 3.42
CA PRO A 38 -6.85 4.25 2.79
C PRO A 38 -6.27 5.63 3.13
N TYR A 39 -7.07 6.52 3.71
CA TYR A 39 -6.66 7.85 4.18
C TYR A 39 -6.42 7.89 5.69
N GLN A 40 -6.46 6.74 6.39
CA GLN A 40 -6.27 6.70 7.83
C GLN A 40 -4.90 7.23 8.24
N ASN A 41 -4.87 8.13 9.22
CA ASN A 41 -3.67 8.63 9.87
C ASN A 41 -3.94 8.71 11.38
N PRO A 42 -3.13 8.07 12.26
CA PRO A 42 -1.94 7.25 11.99
C PRO A 42 -2.24 5.81 11.53
N PRO A 43 -1.29 5.13 10.81
CA PRO A 43 0.06 5.56 10.43
C PRO A 43 0.11 6.62 9.33
N PRO A 44 1.17 7.46 9.26
CA PRO A 44 1.28 8.53 8.27
C PRO A 44 1.44 7.97 6.85
N TYR A 45 0.93 8.73 5.88
CA TYR A 45 1.10 8.49 4.46
C TYR A 45 1.56 9.77 3.77
N GLU A 46 2.31 9.62 2.68
CA GLU A 46 2.83 10.71 1.85
C GLU A 46 2.18 10.62 0.47
N LYS A 47 1.71 11.74 -0.09
CA LYS A 47 1.28 11.80 -1.49
C LYS A 47 2.51 11.93 -2.39
N LEU A 48 2.65 11.05 -3.38
CA LEU A 48 3.74 11.09 -4.33
C LEU A 48 3.48 12.12 -5.45
N VAL A 49 4.56 12.68 -5.99
CA VAL A 49 4.56 13.71 -7.04
C VAL A 49 5.39 13.24 -8.25
N GLY A 50 5.27 13.93 -9.39
CA GLY A 50 5.99 13.59 -10.63
C GLY A 50 5.34 12.42 -11.37
N ASP A 51 6.14 11.48 -11.87
CA ASP A 51 5.65 10.30 -12.63
C ASP A 51 4.72 9.39 -11.83
N LEU A 52 4.80 9.45 -10.50
CA LEU A 52 3.93 8.73 -9.56
C LEU A 52 2.81 9.62 -8.98
N SER A 53 2.52 10.76 -9.63
CA SER A 53 1.42 11.63 -9.23
C SER A 53 0.11 10.84 -9.11
N GLY A 54 -0.58 11.03 -7.98
CA GLY A 54 -1.82 10.32 -7.67
C GLY A 54 -1.62 9.02 -6.88
N ALA A 55 -0.38 8.56 -6.69
CA ALA A 55 -0.06 7.50 -5.74
C ALA A 55 0.27 8.05 -4.35
N TYR A 56 0.16 7.17 -3.37
CA TYR A 56 0.44 7.39 -1.96
C TYR A 56 1.49 6.39 -1.49
N SER A 57 2.27 6.78 -0.50
CA SER A 57 3.36 6.01 0.07
C SER A 57 3.18 5.89 1.59
N ARG A 58 3.20 4.67 2.11
CA ARG A 58 3.22 4.37 3.56
C ARG A 58 4.49 3.62 3.93
N ARG A 59 5.03 3.88 5.12
CA ARG A 59 6.23 3.20 5.62
C ARG A 59 5.88 1.83 6.22
N ILE A 60 6.52 0.77 5.72
CA ILE A 60 6.49 -0.57 6.34
C ILE A 60 7.60 -0.66 7.39
N ASN A 61 8.78 -0.12 7.04
CA ASN A 61 9.88 0.15 7.95
C ASN A 61 10.68 1.37 7.41
N ILE A 62 11.93 1.56 7.87
CA ILE A 62 12.75 2.70 7.43
C ILE A 62 13.24 2.59 5.98
N GLN A 63 13.31 1.39 5.42
CA GLN A 63 13.81 1.09 4.07
C GLN A 63 12.70 0.74 3.06
N HIS A 64 11.59 0.16 3.52
CA HIS A 64 10.52 -0.41 2.70
C HIS A 64 9.26 0.44 2.79
N ARG A 65 8.67 0.72 1.63
CA ARG A 65 7.48 1.55 1.49
C ARG A 65 6.43 0.82 0.67
N LEU A 66 5.19 0.86 1.15
CA LEU A 66 4.01 0.44 0.40
C LEU A 66 3.55 1.61 -0.46
N VAL A 67 3.55 1.43 -1.77
CA VAL A 67 3.06 2.43 -2.73
C VAL A 67 1.73 1.97 -3.31
N TYR A 68 0.70 2.80 -3.21
CA TYR A 68 -0.66 2.48 -3.63
C TYR A 68 -1.37 3.66 -4.28
N GLN A 69 -2.34 3.38 -5.14
CA GLN A 69 -3.28 4.37 -5.69
C GLN A 69 -4.67 4.10 -5.13
N ILE A 70 -5.46 5.16 -4.98
CA ILE A 70 -6.84 5.10 -4.48
C ILE A 70 -7.76 5.52 -5.62
N TYR A 71 -8.68 4.65 -5.97
CA TYR A 71 -9.76 4.91 -6.89
C TYR A 71 -11.05 5.09 -6.09
N ASN A 72 -11.45 6.34 -5.87
CA ASN A 72 -12.56 6.66 -4.97
C ASN A 72 -13.91 6.17 -5.50
N ASP A 73 -14.12 6.27 -6.81
CA ASP A 73 -15.40 5.92 -7.45
C ASP A 73 -15.67 4.42 -7.34
N GLU A 74 -14.65 3.59 -7.55
CA GLU A 74 -14.76 2.14 -7.44
C GLU A 74 -14.51 1.61 -6.01
N ARG A 75 -14.06 2.47 -5.09
CA ARG A 75 -13.55 2.07 -3.76
C ARG A 75 -12.44 1.02 -3.80
N ILE A 76 -11.52 1.19 -4.75
CA ILE A 76 -10.39 0.27 -4.97
C ILE A 76 -9.08 0.92 -4.53
N VAL A 77 -8.26 0.15 -3.82
CA VAL A 77 -6.87 0.45 -3.52
C VAL A 77 -5.97 -0.44 -4.37
N LYS A 78 -5.22 0.17 -5.29
CA LYS A 78 -4.29 -0.53 -6.18
C LYS A 78 -2.87 -0.44 -5.65
N VAL A 79 -2.32 -1.57 -5.22
CA VAL A 79 -0.95 -1.67 -4.72
C VAL A 79 0.03 -1.83 -5.90
N ILE A 80 0.97 -0.89 -5.99
CA ILE A 80 1.93 -0.79 -7.09
C ILE A 80 3.28 -1.40 -6.68
N ARG A 81 3.76 -1.10 -5.48
CA ARG A 81 5.06 -1.57 -4.93
C ARG A 81 4.96 -1.89 -3.44
N LEU A 82 5.76 -2.85 -2.98
CA LEU A 82 5.87 -3.30 -1.59
C LEU A 82 7.34 -3.40 -1.15
#